data_AF-A0A3D3NTJ3-F1
#
_entry.id   AF-A0A3D3NTJ3-F1
#
_cell.length_a   1.000
_cell.length_b   1.000
_cell.length_c   1.000
_cell.angle_alpha   90.00
_cell.angle_beta   90.00
_cell.angle_gamma   90.00
#
_symmetry.space_group_name_H-M   'P 1'
#
loop_
_entity.id
_entity.type
_entity.pdbx_description
1 polymer ?
#
loop_
_entity_poly.entity_id
_entity_poly.type
_entity_poly.pdbx_seq_one_letter_code
_entity_poly.pdbx_strand_id
1 'polypeptide(L)' 'MEQPLDTRQLRAFISLARSGSFTQAGRELHLTQSAISHAIKALENDLGCQL' A
#
# COMPACT_ATOMS: atom_id res chain seq x y z
N MET A 1 2.60 -9.20 15.79
CA MET A 1 1.85 -9.54 14.56
C MET A 1 0.96 -10.73 14.88
N GLU A 2 -0.29 -10.48 15.26
CA GLU A 2 -1.25 -11.54 15.62
C GLU A 2 -2.16 -11.94 14.43
N GLN A 3 -2.05 -11.24 13.29
CA GLN A 3 -2.74 -11.56 12.04
C GLN A 3 -1.79 -11.53 10.83
N PRO A 4 -2.01 -12.38 9.81
CA PRO A 4 -1.20 -12.40 8.60
C PRO A 4 -1.41 -11.13 7.75
N LEU A 5 -0.32 -10.59 7.20
CA LEU A 5 -0.32 -9.40 6.35
C LEU A 5 -1.11 -9.60 5.05
N ASP A 6 -1.85 -8.58 4.63
CA ASP A 6 -2.58 -8.61 3.35
C ASP A 6 -1.61 -8.40 2.18
N THR A 7 -1.59 -9.36 1.26
CA THR A 7 -0.76 -9.30 0.04
C THR A 7 -1.11 -8.09 -0.84
N ARG A 8 -2.35 -7.59 -0.82
CA ARG A 8 -2.73 -6.36 -1.55
C ARG A 8 -2.03 -5.13 -1.00
N GLN A 9 -1.90 -5.02 0.32
CA GLN A 9 -1.16 -3.94 0.95
C GLN A 9 0.32 -3.98 0.56
N LEU A 10 0.94 -5.17 0.59
CA LEU A 10 2.34 -5.35 0.19
C LEU A 10 2.58 -5.00 -1.29
N ARG A 11 1.65 -5.38 -2.18
CA ARG A 11 1.73 -4.99 -3.60
C ARG A 11 1.60 -3.48 -3.80
N ALA A 12 0.69 -2.83 -3.06
CA ALA A 12 0.54 -1.39 -3.08
C ALA A 12 1.81 -0.69 -2.60
N PHE A 13 2.41 -1.17 -1.51
CA PHE A 13 3.68 -0.66 -0.98
C PHE A 13 4.82 -0.78 -2.00
N ILE A 14 5.02 -1.96 -2.59
CA ILE A 14 6.10 -2.16 -3.57
C ILE A 14 5.91 -1.27 -4.81
N SER A 15 4.69 -1.16 -5.35
CA SER A 15 4.42 -0.29 -6.51
C SER A 15 4.60 1.19 -6.15
N LEU A 16 4.17 1.62 -4.96
CA LEU A 16 4.38 2.98 -4.48
C LEU A 16 5.87 3.30 -4.26
N ALA A 17 6.61 2.42 -3.60
CA ALA A 17 8.04 2.60 -3.33
C ALA A 17 8.86 2.67 -4.64
N ARG A 18 8.46 1.92 -5.66
CA ARG A 18 9.11 1.95 -6.99
C ARG A 18 8.75 3.19 -7.80
N SER A 19 7.50 3.63 -7.76
CA SER A 19 7.01 4.74 -8.59
C SER A 19 7.16 6.11 -7.92
N GLY A 20 7.24 6.18 -6.59
CA GLY A 20 7.21 7.42 -5.82
C GLY A 20 5.89 8.20 -5.91
N SER A 21 4.83 7.62 -6.51
CA SER A 21 3.58 8.33 -6.81
C SER A 21 2.36 7.46 -6.57
N PHE A 22 1.49 7.89 -5.66
CA PHE A 22 0.22 7.21 -5.37
C PHE A 22 -0.69 7.10 -6.61
N THR A 23 -0.69 8.13 -7.46
CA THR A 23 -1.47 8.13 -8.71
C THR A 23 -0.94 7.11 -9.69
N GLN A 24 0.40 7.01 -9.83
CA GLN A 24 1.03 6.05 -10.73
C GLN A 24 0.86 4.61 -10.23
N ALA A 25 1.07 4.37 -8.92
CA ALA A 25 0.83 3.07 -8.31
C ALA A 25 -0.64 2.62 -8.44
N GLY A 26 -1.59 3.54 -8.31
CA GLY A 26 -3.00 3.26 -8.57
C GLY A 26 -3.24 2.80 -10.01
N ARG A 27 -2.67 3.51 -10.99
CA ARG A 27 -2.77 3.12 -12.41
C ARG A 27 -2.18 1.74 -12.68
N GLU A 28 -1.00 1.44 -12.14
CA GLU A 28 -0.32 0.15 -12.31
C GLU A 28 -1.12 -1.03 -11.73
N LEU A 29 -1.80 -0.80 -10.62
CA LEU A 29 -2.57 -1.83 -9.92
C LEU A 29 -4.06 -1.82 -10.26
N HIS A 30 -4.50 -0.98 -11.20
CA HIS A 30 -5.91 -0.77 -11.55
C HIS A 30 -6.78 -0.38 -10.33
N LEU A 31 -6.24 0.49 -9.49
CA LEU A 31 -6.86 1.01 -8.27
C LEU A 31 -6.93 2.53 -8.31
N THR A 32 -7.82 3.10 -7.51
CA THR A 32 -7.83 4.55 -7.28
C THR A 32 -6.64 4.97 -6.41
N GLN A 33 -6.22 6.23 -6.53
CA GLN A 33 -5.19 6.81 -5.65
C GLN A 33 -5.58 6.68 -4.17
N SER A 34 -6.87 6.85 -3.84
CA SER A 34 -7.39 6.67 -2.47
C SER A 34 -7.29 5.24 -1.96
N ALA A 35 -7.51 4.24 -2.83
CA ALA A 35 -7.36 2.84 -2.46
C ALA A 35 -5.90 2.48 -2.15
N ILE A 36 -4.93 3.04 -2.88
CA ILE A 36 -3.51 2.90 -2.56
C ILE A 36 -3.21 3.54 -1.21
N SER A 37 -3.65 4.79 -0.99
CA SER A 37 -3.44 5.49 0.28
C SER A 37 -3.98 4.70 1.49
N HIS A 38 -5.19 4.14 1.37
CA HIS A 38 -5.77 3.28 2.39
C HIS A 38 -4.97 2.00 2.63
N ALA A 39 -4.48 1.35 1.57
CA ALA A 39 -3.69 0.14 1.68
C ALA A 39 -2.36 0.36 2.40
N ILE A 40 -1.68 1.49 2.14
CA ILE A 40 -0.44 1.86 2.84
C ILE A 40 -0.72 2.15 4.31
N LYS A 41 -1.75 2.95 4.60
CA LYS A 41 -2.10 3.28 5.99
C LYS A 41 -2.48 2.05 6.81
N ALA A 42 -3.18 1.10 6.19
CA ALA A 42 -3.50 -0.18 6.83
C ALA A 42 -2.23 -0.98 7.13
N LEU A 43 -1.29 -1.04 6.18
CA LEU A 43 0.01 -1.71 6.38
C LEU A 43 0.83 -1.08 7.52
N GLU A 44 0.92 0.26 7.55
CA GLU A 44 1.59 1.00 8.63
C GLU A 44 0.98 0.67 10.01
N ASN A 45 -0.35 0.59 10.09
CA ASN A 45 -1.04 0.21 11.32
C ASN A 45 -0.76 -1.25 11.72
N ASP A 46 -0.78 -2.17 10.76
CA ASP A 46 -0.54 -3.60 10.99
C ASP A 46 0.91 -3.85 11.47
N LEU A 47 1.85 -3.04 11.00
CA LEU A 47 3.27 -3.09 11.39
C LEU A 47 3.60 -2.22 12.62
N GLY A 48 2.73 -1.28 12.98
CA GLY A 48 2.96 -0.33 14.07
C GLY A 48 4.08 0.68 13.77
N CYS A 49 4.32 1.00 12.51
CA CYS A 49 5.36 1.96 12.09
C CYS A 49 4.93 2.75 10.84
N GLN A 50 5.59 3.88 10.61
CA GLN A 50 5.47 4.61 9.34
C GLN A 50 6.43 4.03 8.31
N LEU A 51 5.99 3.96 7.06
CA LEU A 51 6.71 3.36 5.94
C LEU A 51 7.19 4.39 4.90
#